data_AF-A0A1Y1RIW2-F1
#
_entry.id   AF-A0A1Y1RIW2-F1
#
_cell.length_a   1.000
_cell.length_b   1.000
_cell.length_c   1.000
_cell.angle_alpha   90.00
_cell.angle_beta   90.00
_cell.angle_gamma   90.00
#
_symmetry.space_group_name_H-M   'P 1'
#
loop_
_entity.id
_entity.type
_entity.pdbx_description
1 polymer ?
#
loop_
_entity_poly.entity_id
_entity_poly.type
_entity_poly.pdbx_seq_one_letter_code
_entity_poly.pdbx_strand_id
1 'polypeptide(L)'
;MSLLPSLEVVLPRLVIKEVSRNLTEPQTKVLFTLLNRASQVKIIDEPVPAEMVRKYVKLGLPEKADAFIGAFAEWQEAKYLISDNRHFLSELSGSAFEILSPEEFLYRHYHTKL
;
A
#
# COMPACT_ATOMS: atom_id res chain seq x y z
N MET A 1 -11.77 18.01 5.18
CA MET A 1 -11.84 17.46 3.81
C MET A 1 -11.10 16.13 3.78
N SER A 2 -11.63 15.11 3.11
CA SER A 2 -10.92 13.83 2.91
C SER A 2 -9.76 14.03 1.94
N LEU A 3 -8.56 13.52 2.24
CA LEU A 3 -7.41 13.54 1.32
C LEU A 3 -7.53 12.52 0.19
N LEU A 4 -8.30 11.44 0.40
CA LEU A 4 -8.45 10.34 -0.56
C LEU A 4 -8.82 10.78 -1.99
N PRO A 5 -9.74 11.75 -2.20
CA PRO A 5 -10.07 12.24 -3.55
C PRO A 5 -8.98 13.09 -4.22
N SER A 6 -7.86 13.36 -3.54
CA SER A 6 -6.71 14.11 -4.05
C SER A 6 -5.42 13.29 -4.11
N LEU A 7 -5.50 12.00 -3.79
CA LEU A 7 -4.39 11.08 -3.78
C LEU A 7 -4.64 9.97 -4.80
N GLU A 8 -3.66 9.73 -5.66
CA GLU A 8 -3.62 8.49 -6.44
C GLU A 8 -3.18 7.36 -5.51
N VAL A 9 -4.09 6.42 -5.29
CA VAL A 9 -3.87 5.29 -4.38
C VAL A 9 -3.97 4.00 -5.18
N VAL A 10 -2.92 3.19 -5.11
CA VAL A 10 -2.89 1.85 -5.71
C VAL A 10 -2.91 0.81 -4.61
N LEU A 11 -3.78 -0.19 -4.74
CA LEU A 11 -3.93 -1.28 -3.79
C LEU A 11 -3.77 -2.61 -4.52
N PRO A 12 -2.87 -3.51 -4.08
CA PRO A 12 -2.83 -4.84 -4.67
C PRO A 12 -4.07 -5.63 -4.24
N ARG A 13 -4.66 -6.42 -5.14
CA ARG A 13 -5.82 -7.26 -4.85
C ARG A 13 -5.59 -8.18 -3.65
N LEU A 14 -4.35 -8.63 -3.44
CA LEU A 14 -3.96 -9.44 -2.29
C LEU A 14 -4.34 -8.78 -0.96
N VAL A 15 -4.05 -7.47 -0.80
CA VAL A 15 -4.40 -6.72 0.42
C VAL A 15 -5.90 -6.63 0.59
N ILE A 16 -6.65 -6.39 -0.49
CA ILE A 16 -8.13 -6.36 -0.42
C ILE A 16 -8.67 -7.72 0.04
N LYS A 17 -8.16 -8.83 -0.51
CA LYS A 17 -8.56 -10.19 -0.11
C LYS A 17 -8.28 -10.44 1.38
N GLU A 18 -7.11 -10.05 1.86
CA GLU A 18 -6.72 -10.26 3.25
C GLU A 18 -7.55 -9.39 4.21
N VAL A 19 -7.74 -8.11 3.89
CA VAL A 19 -8.58 -7.20 4.69
C VAL A 19 -10.01 -7.72 4.71
N SER A 20 -10.61 -8.05 3.56
CA SER A 20 -11.98 -8.57 3.52
C SER A 20 -12.16 -9.88 4.29
N ARG A 21 -11.14 -10.75 4.35
CA ARG A 21 -11.20 -11.98 5.16
C ARG A 21 -11.28 -11.68 6.66
N ASN A 22 -10.69 -10.58 7.10
CA ASN A 22 -10.64 -10.16 8.51
C ASN A 22 -11.81 -9.23 8.91
N LEU A 23 -12.69 -8.88 7.97
CA LEU A 23 -13.84 -8.01 8.22
C LEU A 23 -15.15 -8.80 8.23
N THR A 24 -16.11 -8.33 9.03
CA THR A 24 -17.51 -8.76 8.92
C THR A 24 -18.14 -8.25 7.61
N GLU A 25 -19.28 -8.82 7.22
CA GLU A 25 -20.01 -8.39 6.02
C GLU A 25 -20.39 -6.89 6.06
N PRO A 26 -20.91 -6.31 7.16
CA PRO A 26 -21.19 -4.88 7.22
C PRO A 26 -19.93 -4.01 7.06
N GLN A 27 -18.81 -4.40 7.69
CA GLN A 27 -17.54 -3.67 7.56
C GLN A 27 -16.99 -3.75 6.14
N THR A 28 -17.12 -4.91 5.50
CA THR A 28 -16.72 -5.11 4.10
C THR A 28 -17.53 -4.19 3.16
N LYS A 29 -18.85 -4.08 3.36
CA LYS A 29 -19.71 -3.14 2.61
C LYS A 29 -19.26 -1.69 2.81
N VAL A 30 -18.92 -1.30 4.04
CA VAL A 30 -18.41 0.05 4.33
C VAL A 30 -17.07 0.30 3.62
N LEU A 31 -16.14 -0.64 3.66
CA LEU A 31 -14.86 -0.54 2.95
C LEU A 31 -15.06 -0.31 1.45
N PHE A 32 -15.82 -1.17 0.78
CA PHE A 32 -16.05 -1.02 -0.66
C PHE A 32 -16.83 0.25 -1.01
N THR A 33 -17.75 0.69 -0.14
CA THR A 33 -18.42 1.99 -0.31
C THR A 33 -17.43 3.15 -0.26
N LEU A 34 -16.44 3.09 0.64
CA LEU A 34 -15.41 4.11 0.76
C LEU A 34 -14.47 4.11 -0.46
N LEU A 35 -14.00 2.94 -0.88
CA LEU A 35 -13.12 2.80 -2.05
C LEU A 35 -13.81 3.27 -3.34
N ASN A 36 -15.08 2.88 -3.54
CA ASN A 36 -15.85 3.26 -4.74
C ASN A 36 -16.15 4.77 -4.82
N ARG A 37 -16.16 5.48 -3.68
CA ARG A 37 -16.36 6.94 -3.65
C ARG A 37 -15.08 7.73 -3.96
N ALA A 38 -13.92 7.10 -3.88
CA ALA A 38 -12.64 7.72 -4.15
C ALA A 38 -12.18 7.33 -5.56
N SER A 39 -12.52 8.16 -6.56
CA SER A 39 -12.24 7.91 -7.98
C SER A 39 -10.76 7.72 -8.33
N GLN A 40 -9.85 8.15 -7.45
CA GLN A 40 -8.40 8.02 -7.62
C GLN A 40 -7.80 6.76 -6.96
N VAL A 41 -8.64 5.91 -6.36
CA VAL A 41 -8.22 4.62 -5.81
C VAL A 41 -8.35 3.54 -6.87
N LYS A 42 -7.26 2.81 -7.13
CA LYS A 42 -7.20 1.70 -8.09
C LYS A 42 -6.83 0.40 -7.36
N ILE A 43 -7.62 -0.65 -7.58
CA ILE A 43 -7.28 -2.00 -7.14
C ILE A 43 -6.64 -2.72 -8.32
N ILE A 44 -5.36 -3.08 -8.18
CA ILE A 44 -4.57 -3.74 -9.21
C ILE A 44 -4.64 -5.25 -8.97
N ASP A 45 -5.11 -6.00 -9.96
CA ASP A 45 -5.25 -7.47 -9.90
C ASP A 45 -4.16 -8.17 -10.72
N GLU A 46 -3.44 -7.41 -11.52
CA GLU A 46 -2.31 -7.86 -12.31
C GLU A 46 -1.20 -8.40 -11.40
N PRO A 47 -0.60 -9.54 -11.76
CA PRO A 47 0.51 -10.10 -10.99
C PRO A 47 1.73 -9.18 -11.11
N VAL A 48 2.36 -8.88 -9.98
CA VAL A 48 3.64 -8.17 -9.94
C VAL A 48 4.68 -8.97 -10.74
N PRO A 49 5.49 -8.33 -11.61
CA PRO A 49 6.55 -9.01 -12.33
C PRO A 49 7.44 -9.83 -11.40
N ALA A 50 7.57 -11.13 -11.69
CA ALA A 50 8.25 -12.07 -10.80
C ALA A 50 9.73 -11.69 -10.54
N GLU A 51 10.36 -11.02 -11.50
CA GLU A 51 11.73 -10.49 -11.35
C GLU A 51 11.85 -9.38 -10.29
N MET A 52 10.82 -8.53 -10.17
CA MET A 52 10.76 -7.52 -9.12
C MET A 52 10.55 -8.19 -7.77
N VAL A 53 9.66 -9.19 -7.66
CA VAL A 53 9.50 -9.94 -6.40
C VAL A 53 10.82 -10.61 -5.99
N ARG A 54 11.51 -11.25 -6.94
CA ARG A 54 12.83 -11.87 -6.68
C ARG A 54 13.89 -10.88 -6.22
N LYS A 55 13.87 -9.64 -6.71
CA LYS A 55 14.77 -8.56 -6.23
C LYS A 55 14.59 -8.39 -4.72
N TYR A 56 13.37 -8.27 -4.23
CA TYR A 56 13.08 -8.05 -2.81
C TYR A 56 13.33 -9.31 -1.96
N VAL A 57 13.11 -10.52 -2.49
CA VAL A 57 13.50 -11.76 -1.80
C VAL A 57 15.01 -11.82 -1.56
N LYS A 58 15.82 -11.43 -2.56
CA LYS A 58 17.29 -11.37 -2.42
C LYS A 58 17.75 -10.33 -1.38
N LEU A 59 16.93 -9.33 -1.09
CA LEU A 59 17.17 -8.35 -0.05
C LEU A 59 16.76 -8.84 1.35
N GLY A 60 16.37 -10.12 1.48
CA GLY A 60 16.08 -10.77 2.75
C GLY A 60 14.59 -10.85 3.10
N LEU A 61 13.70 -10.37 2.23
CA LEU A 61 12.27 -10.36 2.53
C LEU A 61 11.61 -11.72 2.27
N PRO A 62 10.67 -12.15 3.14
CA PRO A 62 9.80 -13.28 2.85
C PRO A 62 9.04 -13.08 1.53
N GLU A 63 9.14 -14.07 0.64
CA GLU A 63 8.56 -14.03 -0.71
C GLU A 63 7.04 -13.79 -0.74
N LYS A 64 6.31 -14.39 0.22
CA LYS A 64 4.84 -14.49 0.17
C LYS A 64 4.07 -13.27 0.67
N ALA A 65 4.74 -12.25 1.20
CA ALA A 65 4.07 -11.04 1.65
C ALA A 65 4.94 -9.82 1.41
N ASP A 66 6.03 -9.72 2.16
CA ASP A 66 6.85 -8.53 2.26
C ASP A 66 7.56 -8.20 0.95
N ALA A 67 8.14 -9.21 0.31
CA ALA A 67 8.79 -9.04 -0.98
C ALA A 67 7.80 -8.63 -2.08
N PHE A 68 6.59 -9.17 -2.04
CA PHE A 68 5.53 -8.82 -2.97
C PHE A 68 5.09 -7.37 -2.80
N ILE A 69 4.87 -6.91 -1.56
CA ILE A 69 4.43 -5.54 -1.27
C ILE A 69 5.49 -4.52 -1.70
N GLY A 70 6.77 -4.77 -1.39
CA GLY A 70 7.86 -3.90 -1.84
C GLY A 70 7.97 -3.86 -3.37
N ALA A 71 7.93 -5.02 -4.02
CA ALA A 71 7.97 -5.11 -5.48
C ALA A 71 6.76 -4.43 -6.15
N PHE A 72 5.56 -4.56 -5.56
CA PHE A 72 4.35 -3.90 -6.04
C PHE A 72 4.50 -2.37 -5.96
N ALA A 73 4.96 -1.84 -4.84
CA ALA A 73 5.13 -0.40 -4.66
C ALA A 73 6.14 0.18 -5.67
N GLU A 74 7.26 -0.52 -5.90
CA GLU A 74 8.23 -0.11 -6.93
C GLU A 74 7.66 -0.22 -8.34
N TRP A 75 6.94 -1.31 -8.64
CA TRP A 75 6.35 -1.54 -9.97
C TRP A 75 5.30 -0.49 -10.34
N GLN A 76 4.54 -0.02 -9.37
CA GLN A 76 3.55 1.04 -9.55
C GLN A 76 4.16 2.44 -9.46
N GLU A 77 5.49 2.57 -9.35
CA GLU A 77 6.21 3.84 -9.20
C GLU A 77 5.64 4.68 -8.04
N ALA A 78 5.16 4.01 -6.98
CA ALA A 78 4.51 4.68 -5.87
C ALA A 78 5.53 5.57 -5.14
N LYS A 79 5.17 6.82 -4.87
CA LYS A 79 6.03 7.71 -4.08
C LYS A 79 6.15 7.25 -2.63
N TYR A 80 5.04 6.73 -2.09
CA TYR A 80 4.93 6.33 -0.70
C TYR A 80 4.38 4.90 -0.58
N LEU A 81 4.96 4.12 0.32
CA LEU A 81 4.33 2.93 0.87
C LEU A 81 3.84 3.24 2.28
N ILE A 82 2.51 3.17 2.47
CA ILE A 82 1.88 3.47 3.75
C ILE A 82 1.59 2.15 4.49
N SER A 83 2.21 1.93 5.64
CA SER A 83 2.05 0.71 6.44
C SER A 83 2.36 0.94 7.92
N ASP A 84 1.53 0.40 8.82
CA ASP A 84 1.86 0.31 10.24
C ASP A 84 2.97 -0.73 10.50
N ASN A 85 2.94 -1.83 9.76
CA ASN A 85 4.00 -2.83 9.80
C ASN A 85 5.14 -2.38 8.87
N ARG A 86 6.07 -1.58 9.39
CA ARG A 86 7.20 -1.03 8.63
C ARG A 86 8.53 -1.74 8.87
N HIS A 87 8.59 -2.58 9.91
CA HIS A 87 9.80 -3.27 10.34
C HIS A 87 10.39 -4.17 9.25
N PHE A 88 9.53 -4.74 8.40
CA PHE A 88 10.00 -5.61 7.33
C PHE A 88 10.71 -4.86 6.20
N LEU A 89 10.55 -3.53 6.07
CA LEU A 89 11.20 -2.75 5.02
C LEU A 89 12.21 -1.73 5.52
N SER A 90 12.27 -1.48 6.83
CA SER A 90 13.20 -0.53 7.41
C SER A 90 14.67 -0.88 7.18
N GLU A 91 14.97 -2.14 6.84
CA GLU A 91 16.32 -2.61 6.51
C GLU A 91 16.70 -2.38 5.03
N LEU A 92 15.77 -1.93 4.19
CA LEU A 92 16.03 -1.61 2.78
C LEU A 92 16.59 -0.19 2.64
N SER A 93 17.90 -0.02 2.86
CA SER A 93 18.59 1.23 2.57
C SER A 93 18.61 1.51 1.05
N GLY A 94 17.96 2.61 0.62
CA GLY A 94 17.93 3.07 -0.79
C GLY A 94 16.66 2.73 -1.58
N SER A 95 15.52 2.57 -0.90
CA SER A 95 14.25 2.14 -1.51
C SER A 95 13.71 3.08 -2.59
N ALA A 96 13.01 2.51 -3.58
CA ALA A 96 12.37 3.24 -4.68
C ALA A 96 11.21 4.15 -4.25
N PHE A 97 10.80 4.06 -2.99
CA PHE A 97 9.66 4.77 -2.39
C PHE A 97 9.94 5.06 -0.92
N GLU A 98 9.31 6.11 -0.38
CA GLU A 98 9.40 6.43 1.04
C GLU A 98 8.36 5.62 1.84
N ILE A 99 8.74 5.15 3.03
CA ILE A 99 7.87 4.34 3.88
C ILE A 99 7.37 5.20 5.03
N LEU A 100 6.06 5.25 5.19
CA LEU A 100 5.41 6.06 6.22
C LEU A 100 4.36 5.23 6.95
N SER A 101 4.22 5.45 8.26
CA SER A 101 2.99 5.07 8.94
C SER A 101 1.81 5.91 8.43
N PRO A 102 0.57 5.42 8.56
CA PRO A 102 -0.62 6.23 8.29
C PRO A 102 -0.61 7.56 9.06
N GLU A 103 -0.19 7.55 10.33
CA GLU A 103 -0.12 8.75 11.17
C GLU A 103 0.89 9.77 10.63
N GLU A 104 2.12 9.35 10.31
CA GLU A 104 3.13 10.23 9.73
C GLU A 104 2.69 10.81 8.38
N PHE A 105 2.10 9.97 7.53
CA PHE A 105 1.58 10.42 6.24
C PHE A 105 0.49 11.48 6.42
N LEU A 106 -0.46 11.23 7.31
CA LEU A 106 -1.53 12.18 7.61
C LEU A 106 -0.97 13.47 8.20
N TYR A 107 -0.06 13.40 9.18
CA TYR A 107 0.56 14.58 9.77
C TYR A 107 1.20 15.48 8.71
N ARG A 108 2.03 14.90 7.83
CA ARG A 108 2.73 15.62 6.76
C ARG A 108 1.83 16.25 5.70
N HIS A 109 0.63 15.72 5.48
CA HIS A 109 -0.24 16.15 4.38
C HIS A 109 -1.53 16.83 4.84
N TYR A 110 -1.88 16.74 6.14
CA TYR A 110 -2.98 17.50 6.76
C TYR A 110 -2.51 18.77 7.48
N HIS A 111 -1.37 18.77 8.19
CA HIS A 111 -0.95 19.93 9.00
C HIS A 111 -0.21 21.01 8.22
N THR A 112 0.28 20.71 7.02
CA THR A 112 1.05 21.65 6.18
C THR A 112 0.16 22.58 5.33
N LYS A 113 -1.17 22.55 5.56
CA LYS A 113 -2.18 23.38 4.86
C LYS A 113 -2.88 24.41 5.78
N LEU A 114 -2.27 24.78 6.90
CA LEU A 114 -2.70 25.90 7.74
C LEU A 114 -1.80 27.11 7.53
#